data_AF-A0A1V9FL79-F1
#
_entry.id   AF-A0A1V9FL79-F1
#
_cell.length_a   1.000
_cell.length_b   1.000
_cell.length_c   1.000
_cell.angle_alpha   90.00
_cell.angle_beta   90.00
_cell.angle_gamma   90.00
#
_symmetry.space_group_name_H-M   'P 1'
#
loop_
_entity.id
_entity.type
_entity.pdbx_description
1 polymer ?
#
loop_
_entity_poly.entity_id
_entity_poly.type
_entity_poly.pdbx_seq_one_letter_code
_entity_poly.pdbx_strand_id
1 'polypeptide(L)'
;MNEQRSYKKLWSVIKRVMPTLIFYAIAIVAIDVLNRLSPGGPCVPGLGVVAFFLFIPVIFGLFLYNIFLTFHRGKKNGIPAIIHAAVLVIIFVMLNVG
;
A
#
# COMPACT_ATOMS: atom_id res chain seq x y z
N MET A 1 -3.99 36.02 1.79
CA MET A 1 -2.71 35.38 2.21
C MET A 1 -2.83 33.93 2.75
N ASN A 2 -4.04 33.36 2.96
CA ASN A 2 -4.19 31.99 3.47
C ASN A 2 -4.09 30.87 2.40
N GLU A 3 -4.47 31.13 1.15
CA GLU A 3 -4.45 30.12 0.07
C GLU A 3 -3.06 29.63 -0.32
N GLN A 4 -2.09 30.55 -0.48
CA GLN A 4 -0.71 30.21 -0.87
C GLN A 4 0.00 29.31 0.18
N ARG A 5 -0.36 29.47 1.46
CA ARG A 5 0.16 28.62 2.55
C ARG A 5 -0.49 27.22 2.51
N SER A 6 -1.76 27.13 2.12
CA SER A 6 -2.47 25.87 1.96
C SER A 6 -1.83 25.00 0.85
N TYR A 7 -1.55 25.60 -0.31
CA TYR A 7 -0.98 24.88 -1.45
C TYR A 7 0.41 24.28 -1.15
N LYS A 8 1.30 25.03 -0.48
CA LYS A 8 2.63 24.52 -0.09
C LYS A 8 2.56 23.34 0.90
N LYS A 9 1.58 23.39 1.82
CA LYS A 9 1.36 22.32 2.81
C LYS A 9 0.82 21.06 2.14
N LEU A 10 -0.15 21.21 1.23
CA LEU A 10 -0.72 20.11 0.44
C LEU A 10 0.35 19.43 -0.43
N TRP A 11 1.15 20.22 -1.14
CA TRP A 11 2.24 19.72 -1.99
C TRP A 11 3.29 18.91 -1.22
N SER A 12 3.59 19.32 0.01
CA SER A 12 4.52 18.62 0.89
C SER A 12 3.98 17.28 1.41
N VAL A 13 2.65 17.16 1.54
CA VAL A 13 1.98 15.90 1.88
C VAL A 13 1.96 14.97 0.67
N ILE A 14 1.56 15.48 -0.50
CA ILE A 14 1.52 14.72 -1.75
C ILE A 14 2.87 14.08 -2.04
N LYS A 15 3.97 14.84 -1.96
CA LYS A 15 5.33 14.30 -2.18
C LYS A 15 5.70 13.13 -1.27
N ARG A 16 5.16 13.06 -0.05
CA ARG A 16 5.42 11.96 0.89
C ARG A 16 4.56 10.73 0.63
N VAL A 17 3.33 10.97 0.18
CA VAL A 17 2.35 9.91 -0.11
C VAL A 17 2.59 9.29 -1.49
N MET A 18 3.09 10.08 -2.45
CA MET A 18 3.38 9.68 -3.82
C MET A 18 4.18 8.36 -3.96
N PRO A 19 5.29 8.11 -3.24
CA PRO A 19 5.98 6.82 -3.34
C PRO A 19 5.10 5.64 -2.87
N THR A 20 4.22 5.87 -1.89
CA THR A 20 3.28 4.84 -1.41
C THR A 20 2.23 4.52 -2.48
N LEU A 21 1.69 5.56 -3.13
CA LEU A 21 0.74 5.40 -4.24
C LEU A 21 1.37 4.69 -5.44
N ILE A 22 2.61 5.07 -5.80
CA ILE A 22 3.35 4.43 -6.89
C ILE A 22 3.62 2.95 -6.58
N PHE A 23 4.00 2.62 -5.34
CA PHE A 23 4.18 1.23 -4.90
C PHE A 23 2.91 0.40 -5.13
N TYR A 24 1.75 0.91 -4.72
CA TYR A 24 0.48 0.20 -4.92
C TYR A 24 0.07 0.11 -6.39
N ALA A 25 0.28 1.17 -7.18
CA ALA A 25 0.00 1.14 -8.61
C ALA A 25 0.85 0.08 -9.33
N ILE A 26 2.15 0.00 -9.01
CA ILE A 26 3.05 -1.02 -9.56
C ILE A 26 2.65 -2.41 -9.09
N ALA A 27 2.30 -2.58 -7.81
CA ALA A 27 1.87 -3.87 -7.28
C ALA A 27 0.61 -4.39 -7.98
N ILE A 28 -0.38 -3.53 -8.23
CA ILE A 28 -1.61 -3.89 -8.95
C ILE A 28 -1.29 -4.31 -10.39
N VAL A 29 -0.47 -3.53 -11.10
CA VAL A 29 -0.07 -3.87 -12.48
C VAL A 29 0.72 -5.17 -12.51
N ALA A 30 1.63 -5.39 -11.56
CA ALA A 30 2.39 -6.62 -11.46
C ALA A 30 1.46 -7.83 -11.22
N ILE A 31 0.49 -7.73 -10.31
CA ILE A 31 -0.48 -8.79 -10.05
C ILE A 31 -1.32 -9.09 -11.30
N ASP A 32 -1.81 -8.06 -12.02
CA ASP A 32 -2.58 -8.25 -13.25
C ASP A 32 -1.75 -8.96 -14.34
N VAL A 33 -0.51 -8.51 -14.54
CA VAL A 33 0.43 -9.15 -15.48
C VAL A 33 0.71 -10.59 -15.10
N LEU A 34 0.98 -10.88 -13.81
CA LEU A 34 1.22 -12.25 -13.33
C LEU A 34 0.00 -13.14 -13.50
N ASN A 35 -1.21 -12.61 -13.26
CA ASN A 35 -2.45 -13.35 -13.50
C ASN A 35 -2.69 -13.65 -14.99
N ARG A 36 -2.28 -12.75 -15.90
CA ARG A 36 -2.37 -13.01 -17.36
C ARG A 36 -1.33 -14.01 -17.84
N LEU A 37 -0.12 -13.98 -17.27
CA LEU A 37 0.98 -14.88 -17.65
C LEU A 37 0.78 -16.31 -17.14
N SER A 38 0.28 -16.46 -15.91
CA SER A 38 -0.01 -17.75 -15.31
C SER A 38 -1.35 -17.68 -14.58
N PRO A 39 -2.46 -17.81 -15.33
CA PRO A 39 -3.78 -17.86 -14.73
C PRO A 39 -3.89 -19.06 -13.80
N GLY A 40 -4.61 -18.88 -12.70
CA GLY A 40 -4.87 -19.96 -11.75
C GLY A 40 -5.71 -21.08 -12.37
N GLY A 41 -5.37 -22.31 -11.99
CA GLY A 41 -6.15 -23.50 -12.34
C GLY A 41 -7.02 -23.97 -11.17
N PRO A 42 -7.87 -24.99 -11.37
CA PRO A 42 -8.78 -25.50 -10.34
C PRO A 42 -8.06 -26.08 -9.11
N CYS A 43 -6.78 -26.43 -9.25
CA CYS A 43 -5.96 -27.05 -8.20
C CYS A 43 -4.66 -26.31 -7.90
N VAL A 44 -4.35 -25.21 -8.62
CA VAL A 44 -3.13 -24.43 -8.41
C VAL A 44 -3.46 -22.94 -8.43
N PRO A 45 -3.16 -22.19 -7.35
CA PRO A 45 -3.38 -20.75 -7.34
C PRO A 45 -2.50 -20.08 -8.41
N GLY A 46 -3.09 -19.15 -9.16
CA GLY A 46 -2.37 -18.40 -10.19
C GLY A 46 -1.25 -17.55 -9.57
N LEU A 47 -0.25 -17.20 -10.38
CA LEU A 47 0.89 -16.42 -9.88
C LEU A 47 0.48 -15.07 -9.30
N GLY A 48 -0.60 -14.44 -9.80
CA GLY A 48 -1.10 -13.19 -9.22
C GLY A 48 -1.71 -13.38 -7.83
N VAL A 49 -2.34 -14.52 -7.55
CA VAL A 49 -2.85 -14.85 -6.20
C VAL A 49 -1.68 -15.10 -5.24
N VAL A 50 -0.67 -15.86 -5.69
CA VAL A 50 0.54 -16.10 -4.88
C VAL A 50 1.28 -14.79 -4.59
N ALA A 51 1.42 -13.92 -5.60
CA ALA A 51 2.01 -12.60 -5.44
C ALA A 51 1.22 -11.73 -4.45
N PHE A 52 -0.12 -11.76 -4.51
CA PHE A 52 -0.98 -11.06 -3.57
C PHE A 52 -0.72 -11.48 -2.12
N PHE A 53 -0.65 -12.79 -1.85
CA PHE A 53 -0.32 -13.29 -0.51
C PHE A 53 1.09 -12.88 -0.05
N LEU A 54 2.06 -12.84 -0.95
CA LEU A 54 3.42 -12.32 -0.69
C LEU A 54 3.44 -10.82 -0.38
N PHE A 55 2.51 -10.04 -0.95
CA PHE A 55 2.41 -8.60 -0.69
C PHE A 55 1.87 -8.29 0.72
N ILE A 56 1.08 -9.17 1.33
CA ILE A 56 0.52 -8.96 2.67
C ILE A 56 1.61 -8.73 3.74
N PRO A 57 2.60 -9.64 3.94
CA PRO A 57 3.66 -9.41 4.92
C PRO A 57 4.53 -8.21 4.58
N VAL A 58 4.72 -7.91 3.29
CA VAL A 58 5.48 -6.72 2.85
C VAL A 58 4.75 -5.43 3.28
N ILE A 59 3.45 -5.33 3.00
CA ILE A 59 2.62 -4.18 3.40
C ILE A 59 2.61 -4.04 4.94
N PHE A 60 2.51 -5.15 5.66
CA PHE A 60 2.56 -5.16 7.12
C PHE A 60 3.91 -4.66 7.66
N GLY A 61 5.02 -5.10 7.07
CA GLY A 61 6.36 -4.59 7.42
C GLY A 61 6.51 -3.09 7.15
N LEU A 62 6.02 -2.61 5.99
CA LEU A 62 6.00 -1.19 5.64
C LEU A 62 5.14 -0.36 6.59
N PHE A 63 4.00 -0.90 7.03
CA PHE A 63 3.15 -0.28 8.05
C PHE A 63 3.89 -0.11 9.37
N LEU A 64 4.48 -1.18 9.90
CA LEU A 64 5.25 -1.13 11.15
C LEU A 64 6.44 -0.17 11.05
N TYR A 65 7.16 -0.19 9.93
CA TYR A 65 8.29 0.72 9.70
C TYR A 65 7.86 2.19 9.69
N ASN A 66 6.75 2.52 9.02
CA ASN A 66 6.23 3.90 8.99
C ASN A 66 5.69 4.35 10.35
N ILE A 67 5.02 3.47 11.10
CA ILE A 67 4.62 3.72 12.49
C ILE A 67 5.84 4.00 13.36
N PHE A 68 6.86 3.14 13.31
CA PHE A 68 8.09 3.29 14.08
C PHE A 68 8.77 4.63 13.78
N LEU A 69 8.87 5.01 12.51
CA LEU A 69 9.39 6.32 12.09
C LEU A 69 8.58 7.51 12.62
N THR A 70 7.27 7.36 12.71
CA THR A 70 6.40 8.42 13.25
C THR A 70 6.54 8.55 14.76
N PHE A 71 6.56 7.45 15.51
CA PHE A 71 6.69 7.48 16.96
C PHE A 71 8.10 7.84 17.44
N HIS A 72 9.16 7.29 16.85
CA HIS A 72 10.52 7.54 17.34
C HIS A 72 11.22 8.75 16.73
N ARG A 73 10.97 9.07 15.47
CA ARG A 73 11.68 10.15 14.78
C ARG A 73 10.84 11.42 14.61
N GLY A 74 9.63 11.45 15.19
CA GLY A 74 8.67 12.55 15.04
C GLY A 74 8.36 12.88 13.57
N LYS A 75 8.64 11.96 12.64
CA LYS A 75 8.48 12.23 11.20
C LYS A 75 7.01 12.19 10.86
N LYS A 76 6.58 13.13 10.01
CA LYS A 76 5.21 13.20 9.46
C LYS A 76 4.97 12.10 8.41
N ASN A 77 5.19 10.85 8.81
CA ASN A 77 4.94 9.63 8.04
C ASN A 77 3.66 8.92 8.50
N GLY A 78 2.86 9.55 9.37
CA GLY A 78 1.59 9.01 9.83
C GLY A 78 0.58 8.81 8.69
N ILE A 79 0.60 9.66 7.67
CA ILE A 79 -0.30 9.54 6.50
C ILE A 79 0.00 8.26 5.70
N PRO A 80 1.25 7.98 5.26
CA PRO A 80 1.61 6.67 4.69
C PRO A 80 1.23 5.48 5.58
N ALA A 81 1.44 5.56 6.89
CA ALA A 81 1.06 4.49 7.82
C ALA A 81 -0.46 4.24 7.80
N ILE A 82 -1.28 5.28 7.80
CA ILE A 82 -2.75 5.17 7.69
C ILE A 82 -3.15 4.51 6.37
N ILE A 83 -2.48 4.84 5.26
CA ILE A 83 -2.76 4.22 3.95
C ILE A 83 -2.46 2.72 3.98
N HIS A 84 -1.31 2.31 4.54
CA HIS A 84 -1.01 0.89 4.69
C HIS A 84 -2.00 0.17 5.60
N ALA A 85 -2.42 0.79 6.70
CA ALA A 85 -3.46 0.26 7.59
C ALA A 85 -4.79 0.08 6.86
N ALA A 86 -5.23 1.09 6.10
CA ALA A 86 -6.46 1.02 5.32
C ALA A 86 -6.42 -0.12 4.31
N VAL A 87 -5.30 -0.28 3.59
CA VAL A 87 -5.14 -1.39 2.64
C VAL A 87 -5.14 -2.74 3.34
N LEU A 88 -4.47 -2.88 4.48
CA LEU A 88 -4.50 -4.12 5.27
C LEU A 88 -5.92 -4.46 5.72
N VAL A 89 -6.68 -3.48 6.23
CA VAL A 89 -8.08 -3.69 6.63
C VAL A 89 -8.92 -4.16 5.44
N ILE A 90 -8.78 -3.53 4.27
CA ILE A 90 -9.48 -3.95 3.05
C ILE A 90 -9.15 -5.40 2.69
N ILE A 91 -7.86 -5.76 2.74
CA ILE A 91 -7.41 -7.13 2.46
C ILE A 91 -8.02 -8.12 3.47
N PHE A 92 -7.99 -7.81 4.76
CA PHE A 92 -8.55 -8.67 5.80
C PHE A 92 -10.06 -8.86 5.64
N VAL A 93 -10.80 -7.80 5.29
CA VAL A 93 -12.24 -7.91 5.02
C VAL A 93 -12.50 -8.79 3.79
N MET A 94 -11.75 -8.60 2.71
CA MET A 94 -11.89 -9.43 1.50
C MET A 94 -11.60 -10.90 1.76
N LEU A 95 -10.61 -11.21 2.61
CA LEU A 95 -10.26 -12.60 2.97
C LEU A 95 -11.27 -13.25 3.92
N ASN A 96 -12.02 -12.48 4.71
CA ASN A 96 -13.03 -13.02 5.66
C ASN A 96 -14.43 -13.14 5.03
N VAL A 97 -14.68 -12.39 3.95
CA VAL A 97 -15.95 -12.42 3.20
C VAL A 97 -15.89 -13.40 2.01
N GLY A 98 -14.69 -13.89 1.66
CA GLY A 98 -14.46 -14.82 0.55
C GLY A 98 -14.50 -16.30 0.93
#